data_AF-A0A0P9PLH4-F1
#
_entry.id   AF-A0A0P9PLH4-F1
#
_cell.length_a   1.000
_cell.length_b   1.000
_cell.length_c   1.000
_cell.angle_alpha   90.00
_cell.angle_beta   90.00
_cell.angle_gamma   90.00
#
_symmetry.space_group_name_H-M   'P 1'
#
loop_
_entity.id
_entity.type
_entity.pdbx_description
1 polymer ?
#
loop_
_entity_poly.entity_id
_entity_poly.type
_entity_poly.pdbx_seq_one_letter_code
_entity_poly.pdbx_strand_id
1 'polypeptide(L)'
;ANDRDLRNALEPQGVANTLNALSKWPDTPHCANAANALAFRLANDRSLRNALKPQDVAHVLNALSKWPDANAAKALASRLANDRNLRNALTPQHMANTLNALSKWPVTPDCTAAVKALASRLANDRDLRNALNPQELANALNALSKWPDTPHCANAAKALASRLANDRNLLNGLTPQQMANALNAMSKWPDTPDCADTANALASRLANDRDLRNALNPQELANALNALCKWPDTP
;
A
#
# COMPACT_ATOMS: atom_id res chain seq x y z
N ALA A 1 -4.14 -13.44 25.39
CA ALA A 1 -2.84 -12.88 24.98
C ALA A 1 -2.10 -12.07 26.07
N ASN A 2 -2.61 -11.99 27.32
CA ASN A 2 -1.88 -11.33 28.42
C ASN A 2 -0.81 -12.22 29.06
N ASP A 3 -0.83 -13.52 28.76
CA ASP A 3 0.18 -14.47 29.22
C ASP A 3 1.52 -14.24 28.49
N ARG A 4 2.59 -14.00 29.25
CA ARG A 4 3.94 -13.76 28.73
C ARG A 4 4.56 -15.01 28.13
N ASP A 5 4.28 -16.17 28.68
CA ASP A 5 4.87 -17.45 28.27
C ASP A 5 4.21 -17.92 26.97
N LEU A 6 2.88 -17.77 26.86
CA LEU A 6 2.17 -18.02 25.60
C LEU A 6 2.69 -17.12 24.47
N ARG A 7 2.91 -15.83 24.73
CA ARG A 7 3.44 -14.88 23.73
C ARG A 7 4.83 -15.25 23.26
N ASN A 8 5.69 -15.76 24.15
CA ASN A 8 7.04 -16.19 23.81
C ASN A 8 7.06 -17.53 23.07
N ALA A 9 6.10 -18.41 23.35
CA ALA A 9 5.94 -19.70 22.68
C ALA A 9 5.43 -19.59 21.23
N LEU A 10 4.82 -18.45 20.84
CA LEU A 10 4.36 -18.26 19.46
C LEU A 10 5.54 -18.26 18.48
N GLU A 11 5.47 -19.18 17.51
CA GLU A 11 6.31 -19.20 16.32
C GLU A 11 6.04 -18.01 15.38
N PRO A 12 6.93 -17.70 14.41
CA PRO A 12 6.79 -16.53 13.53
C PRO A 12 5.43 -16.43 12.84
N GLN A 13 4.93 -17.53 12.27
CA GLN A 13 3.62 -17.56 11.62
C GLN A 13 2.48 -17.37 12.64
N GLY A 14 2.62 -17.94 13.85
CA GLY A 14 1.68 -17.73 14.95
C GLY A 14 1.58 -16.26 15.37
N VAL A 15 2.71 -15.55 15.40
CA VAL A 15 2.76 -14.11 15.66
C VAL A 15 2.03 -13.32 14.56
N ALA A 16 2.30 -13.64 13.29
CA ALA A 16 1.66 -12.97 12.15
C ALA A 16 0.13 -13.18 12.14
N ASN A 17 -0.32 -14.41 12.31
CA ASN A 17 -1.74 -14.75 12.38
C ASN A 17 -2.43 -14.06 13.56
N THR A 18 -1.77 -14.04 14.73
CA THR A 18 -2.32 -13.40 15.93
C THR A 18 -2.46 -11.89 15.71
N LEU A 19 -1.44 -11.20 15.20
CA LEU A 19 -1.52 -9.78 14.90
C LEU A 19 -2.62 -9.45 13.89
N ASN A 20 -2.72 -10.24 12.82
CA ASN A 20 -3.77 -10.07 11.82
C ASN A 20 -5.16 -10.28 12.43
N ALA A 21 -5.35 -11.27 13.32
CA ALA A 21 -6.61 -11.48 14.02
C ALA A 21 -6.96 -10.29 14.94
N LEU A 22 -6.00 -9.82 15.75
CA LEU A 22 -6.18 -8.68 16.65
C LEU A 22 -6.54 -7.39 15.90
N SER A 23 -6.02 -7.21 14.68
CA SER A 23 -6.24 -6.01 13.87
C SER A 23 -7.70 -5.82 13.40
N LYS A 24 -8.55 -6.83 13.61
CA LYS A 24 -10.00 -6.73 13.39
C LYS A 24 -10.71 -5.91 14.46
N TRP A 25 -10.09 -5.71 15.62
CA TRP A 25 -10.62 -4.92 16.74
C TRP A 25 -9.57 -3.96 17.30
N PRO A 26 -9.08 -3.00 16.47
CA PRO A 26 -7.96 -2.14 16.86
C PRO A 26 -8.29 -1.24 18.05
N ASP A 27 -9.57 -0.86 18.19
CA ASP A 27 -10.07 0.00 19.27
C ASP A 27 -10.37 -0.76 20.56
N THR A 28 -10.28 -2.10 20.56
CA THR A 28 -10.47 -2.89 21.78
C THR A 28 -9.17 -2.87 22.60
N PRO A 29 -9.16 -2.33 23.84
CA PRO A 29 -7.93 -2.14 24.62
C PRO A 29 -7.12 -3.43 24.83
N HIS A 30 -7.79 -4.55 25.06
CA HIS A 30 -7.12 -5.85 25.20
C HIS A 30 -6.44 -6.32 23.92
N CYS A 31 -7.04 -6.03 22.75
CA CYS A 31 -6.44 -6.35 21.46
C CYS A 31 -5.24 -5.45 21.17
N ALA A 32 -5.36 -4.14 21.43
CA ALA A 32 -4.26 -3.20 21.30
C ALA A 32 -3.08 -3.56 22.22
N ASN A 33 -3.33 -3.90 23.48
CA ASN A 33 -2.28 -4.31 24.42
C ASN A 33 -1.58 -5.60 24.00
N ALA A 34 -2.34 -6.59 23.53
CA ALA A 34 -1.79 -7.82 23.00
C ALA A 34 -0.94 -7.57 21.74
N ALA A 35 -1.43 -6.74 20.82
CA ALA A 35 -0.72 -6.37 19.60
C ALA A 35 0.58 -5.62 19.91
N ASN A 36 0.55 -4.65 20.83
CA ASN A 36 1.73 -3.89 21.26
C ASN A 36 2.80 -4.80 21.88
N ALA A 37 2.41 -5.82 22.64
CA ALA A 37 3.37 -6.77 23.18
C ALA A 37 4.04 -7.63 22.10
N LEU A 38 3.27 -8.08 21.10
CA LEU A 38 3.82 -8.82 19.96
C LEU A 38 4.68 -7.92 19.07
N ALA A 39 4.28 -6.66 18.87
CA ALA A 39 5.06 -5.65 18.18
C ALA A 39 6.39 -5.38 18.91
N PHE A 40 6.36 -5.23 20.23
CA PHE A 40 7.57 -5.08 21.04
C PHE A 40 8.50 -6.29 20.92
N ARG A 41 7.98 -7.52 20.99
CA ARG A 41 8.77 -8.73 20.74
C ARG A 41 9.37 -8.70 19.33
N LEU A 42 8.56 -8.40 18.31
CA LEU A 42 9.03 -8.28 16.93
C LEU A 42 10.10 -7.22 16.78
N ALA A 43 10.02 -6.07 17.46
CA ALA A 43 11.04 -5.02 17.39
C ALA A 43 12.40 -5.48 17.96
N ASN A 44 12.38 -6.33 19.01
CA ASN A 44 13.58 -6.71 19.76
C ASN A 44 14.15 -8.10 19.39
N ASP A 45 13.34 -9.01 18.86
CA ASP A 45 13.74 -10.36 18.49
C ASP A 45 14.07 -10.47 17.00
N ARG A 46 15.36 -10.37 16.67
CA ARG A 46 15.85 -10.44 15.27
C ARG A 46 15.65 -11.82 14.65
N SER A 47 15.78 -12.89 15.43
CA SER A 47 15.61 -14.26 14.95
C SER A 47 14.16 -14.52 14.55
N LEU A 48 13.21 -14.09 15.39
CA LEU A 48 11.78 -14.11 15.06
C LEU A 48 11.49 -13.34 13.78
N ARG A 49 12.00 -12.10 13.67
CA ARG A 49 11.80 -11.28 12.46
C ARG A 49 12.36 -11.93 11.21
N ASN A 50 13.54 -12.55 11.29
CA ASN A 50 14.19 -13.19 10.14
C ASN A 50 13.47 -14.48 9.71
N ALA A 51 12.82 -15.17 10.64
CA ALA A 51 12.08 -16.39 10.37
C ALA A 51 10.68 -16.15 9.77
N LEU A 52 10.18 -14.91 9.77
CA LEU A 52 8.93 -14.57 9.05
C LEU A 52 9.08 -14.77 7.54
N LYS A 53 8.12 -15.47 6.93
CA LYS A 53 8.03 -15.63 5.48
C LYS A 53 7.52 -14.32 4.83
N PRO A 54 7.67 -14.13 3.50
CA PRO A 54 7.25 -12.91 2.82
C PRO A 54 5.78 -12.50 3.09
N GLN A 55 4.85 -13.46 3.05
CA GLN A 55 3.44 -13.22 3.36
C GLN A 55 3.23 -12.81 4.83
N ASP A 56 3.98 -13.42 5.76
CA ASP A 56 3.88 -13.09 7.18
C ASP A 56 4.35 -11.65 7.43
N VAL A 57 5.41 -11.21 6.75
CA VAL A 57 5.88 -9.82 6.81
C VAL A 57 4.79 -8.85 6.32
N ALA A 58 4.14 -9.16 5.19
CA ALA A 58 3.06 -8.33 4.66
C ALA A 58 1.86 -8.28 5.61
N HIS A 59 1.43 -9.42 6.16
CA HIS A 59 0.34 -9.49 7.14
C HIS A 59 0.65 -8.73 8.42
N VAL A 60 1.87 -8.89 8.96
CA VAL A 60 2.31 -8.18 10.17
C VAL A 60 2.33 -6.68 9.92
N LEU A 61 2.91 -6.19 8.82
CA LEU A 61 2.92 -4.77 8.52
C LEU A 61 1.51 -4.20 8.35
N ASN A 62 0.64 -4.91 7.64
CA ASN A 62 -0.76 -4.50 7.47
C ASN A 62 -1.54 -4.48 8.80
N ALA A 63 -1.29 -5.44 9.70
CA ALA A 63 -1.87 -5.45 11.03
C ALA A 63 -1.35 -4.28 11.88
N LEU A 64 -0.03 -4.08 11.90
CA LEU A 64 0.61 -2.96 12.62
C LEU A 64 0.13 -1.60 12.12
N SER A 65 -0.31 -1.50 10.85
CA SER A 65 -0.84 -0.26 10.28
C SER A 65 -2.13 0.24 10.97
N LYS A 66 -2.72 -0.55 11.87
CA LYS A 66 -3.89 -0.17 12.69
C LYS A 66 -3.50 0.50 14.00
N TRP A 67 -2.23 0.46 14.39
CA TRP A 67 -1.74 1.03 15.63
C TRP A 67 -0.52 1.93 15.38
N PRO A 68 -0.22 2.87 16.28
CA PRO A 68 0.83 3.86 16.06
C PRO A 68 2.26 3.32 16.27
N ASP A 69 2.47 2.09 16.77
CA ASP A 69 3.83 1.58 17.06
C ASP A 69 4.65 1.38 15.78
N ALA A 70 5.57 2.31 15.56
CA ALA A 70 6.46 2.32 14.41
C ALA A 70 7.69 1.42 14.59
N ASN A 71 8.04 0.92 15.78
CA ASN A 71 9.31 0.23 16.00
C ASN A 71 9.37 -1.14 15.32
N ALA A 72 8.31 -1.93 15.46
CA ALA A 72 8.19 -3.22 14.77
C ALA A 72 8.12 -3.02 13.25
N ALA A 73 7.35 -2.02 12.80
CA ALA A 73 7.24 -1.66 11.39
C ALA A 73 8.59 -1.21 10.81
N LYS A 74 9.33 -0.36 11.53
CA LYS A 74 10.70 0.09 11.19
C LYS A 74 11.64 -1.10 11.06
N ALA A 75 11.63 -2.03 12.01
CA ALA A 75 12.51 -3.19 11.98
C ALA A 75 12.22 -4.12 10.79
N LEU A 76 10.94 -4.33 10.46
CA LEU A 76 10.53 -5.10 9.29
C LEU A 76 10.81 -4.37 7.98
N ALA A 77 10.59 -3.06 7.93
CA ALA A 77 10.95 -2.22 6.80
C ALA A 77 12.45 -2.24 6.53
N SER A 78 13.28 -2.17 7.58
CA SER A 78 14.72 -2.30 7.47
C SER A 78 15.14 -3.65 6.89
N ARG A 79 14.50 -4.75 7.31
CA ARG A 79 14.69 -6.07 6.69
C ARG A 79 14.27 -6.04 5.22
N LEU A 80 13.10 -5.52 4.90
CA LEU A 80 12.61 -5.39 3.52
C LEU A 80 13.54 -4.55 2.65
N ALA A 81 14.16 -3.49 3.16
CA ALA A 81 15.10 -2.66 2.39
C ALA A 81 16.40 -3.41 2.06
N ASN A 82 16.87 -4.28 2.97
CA ASN A 82 18.16 -4.96 2.85
C ASN A 82 18.08 -6.39 2.27
N ASP A 83 16.92 -7.05 2.35
CA ASP A 83 16.72 -8.43 1.88
C ASP A 83 16.02 -8.46 0.51
N ARG A 84 16.81 -8.58 -0.56
CA ARG A 84 16.29 -8.66 -1.94
C ARG A 84 15.47 -9.92 -2.19
N ASN A 85 15.84 -11.04 -1.57
CA ASN A 85 15.14 -12.32 -1.76
C ASN A 85 13.74 -12.25 -1.15
N LEU A 86 13.63 -11.67 0.05
CA LEU A 86 12.34 -11.39 0.68
C LEU A 86 11.46 -10.51 -0.21
N ARG A 87 12.00 -9.40 -0.75
CA ARG A 87 11.24 -8.51 -1.65
C ARG A 87 10.78 -9.19 -2.94
N ASN A 88 11.64 -10.04 -3.52
CA ASN A 88 11.33 -10.75 -4.77
C ASN A 88 10.29 -11.84 -4.57
N ALA A 89 10.24 -12.44 -3.37
CA ALA A 89 9.27 -13.47 -3.03
C ALA A 89 7.87 -12.91 -2.64
N LEU A 90 7.71 -11.58 -2.55
CA LEU A 90 6.39 -10.96 -2.39
C LEU A 90 5.57 -11.13 -3.68
N THR A 91 4.38 -11.73 -3.53
CA THR A 91 3.34 -11.76 -4.57
C THR A 91 2.84 -10.34 -4.86
N PRO A 92 2.13 -10.10 -5.98
CA PRO A 92 1.53 -8.79 -6.29
C PRO A 92 0.64 -8.26 -5.17
N GLN A 93 -0.24 -9.10 -4.63
CA GLN A 93 -1.08 -8.77 -3.48
C GLN A 93 -0.27 -8.36 -2.25
N HIS A 94 0.74 -9.16 -1.87
CA HIS A 94 1.58 -8.85 -0.70
C HIS A 94 2.43 -7.59 -0.91
N MET A 95 2.89 -7.34 -2.14
CA MET A 95 3.58 -6.11 -2.52
C MET A 95 2.68 -4.88 -2.30
N ALA A 96 1.46 -4.89 -2.85
CA ALA A 96 0.52 -3.78 -2.71
C ALA A 96 0.13 -3.54 -1.24
N ASN A 97 -0.15 -4.60 -0.48
CA ASN A 97 -0.45 -4.52 0.94
C ASN A 97 0.72 -3.97 1.75
N THR A 98 1.96 -4.40 1.43
CA THR A 98 3.18 -3.91 2.10
C THR A 98 3.39 -2.42 1.84
N LEU A 99 3.25 -1.97 0.58
CA LEU A 99 3.33 -0.55 0.24
C LEU A 99 2.30 0.28 1.01
N ASN A 100 1.03 -0.15 0.98
CA ASN A 100 -0.07 0.54 1.67
C ASN A 100 0.11 0.58 3.20
N ALA A 101 0.66 -0.49 3.80
CA ALA A 101 0.99 -0.51 5.22
C ALA A 101 2.12 0.48 5.54
N LEU A 102 3.23 0.44 4.80
CA LEU A 102 4.37 1.34 5.00
C LEU A 102 3.98 2.81 4.81
N SER A 103 2.96 3.10 4.00
CA SER A 103 2.42 4.45 3.80
C SER A 103 1.83 5.09 5.07
N LYS A 104 1.70 4.34 6.17
CA LYS A 104 1.30 4.87 7.48
C LYS A 104 2.47 5.53 8.24
N TRP A 105 3.70 5.27 7.81
CA TRP A 105 4.90 5.84 8.43
C TRP A 105 5.82 6.53 7.39
N PRO A 106 5.31 7.54 6.64
CA PRO A 106 6.06 8.16 5.54
C PRO A 106 7.31 8.93 5.97
N VAL A 107 7.35 9.37 7.23
CA VAL A 107 8.49 10.09 7.82
C VAL A 107 9.53 9.16 8.45
N THR A 108 9.31 7.84 8.46
CA THR A 108 10.28 6.87 9.02
C THR A 108 11.30 6.48 7.93
N PRO A 109 12.61 6.73 8.13
CA PRO A 109 13.62 6.47 7.11
C PRO A 109 13.67 5.02 6.60
N ASP A 110 13.55 4.02 7.48
CA ASP A 110 13.52 2.61 7.09
C ASP A 110 12.29 2.27 6.24
N CYS A 111 11.13 2.84 6.56
CA CYS A 111 9.92 2.69 5.75
C CYS A 111 10.11 3.31 4.37
N THR A 112 10.68 4.51 4.29
CA THR A 112 11.04 5.16 3.03
C THR A 112 12.04 4.32 2.22
N ALA A 113 13.06 3.75 2.85
CA ALA A 113 14.04 2.88 2.19
C ALA A 113 13.40 1.60 1.64
N ALA A 114 12.51 0.96 2.42
CA ALA A 114 11.75 -0.19 1.97
C ALA A 114 10.85 0.15 0.77
N VAL A 115 10.12 1.27 0.84
CA VAL A 115 9.27 1.74 -0.26
C VAL A 115 10.10 2.06 -1.50
N LYS A 116 11.26 2.72 -1.38
CA LYS A 116 12.18 2.93 -2.52
C LYS A 116 12.56 1.61 -3.20
N ALA A 117 12.89 0.59 -2.41
CA ALA A 117 13.27 -0.71 -2.94
C ALA A 117 12.09 -1.46 -3.60
N LEU A 118 10.90 -1.41 -2.99
CA LEU A 118 9.68 -2.01 -3.53
C LEU A 118 9.19 -1.28 -4.79
N ALA A 119 9.21 0.05 -4.79
CA ALA A 119 8.87 0.89 -5.93
C ALA A 119 9.84 0.66 -7.09
N SER A 120 11.14 0.56 -6.81
CA SER A 120 12.14 0.20 -7.83
C SER A 120 11.86 -1.17 -8.46
N ARG A 121 11.52 -2.19 -7.66
CA ARG A 121 11.08 -3.49 -8.20
C ARG A 121 9.82 -3.31 -9.06
N LEU A 122 8.81 -2.62 -8.53
CA LEU A 122 7.53 -2.43 -9.23
C LEU A 122 7.71 -1.68 -10.56
N ALA A 123 8.61 -0.70 -10.64
CA ALA A 123 8.92 0.02 -11.88
C ALA A 123 9.68 -0.83 -12.93
N ASN A 124 10.41 -1.87 -12.51
CA ASN A 124 11.23 -2.68 -13.42
C ASN A 124 10.64 -4.07 -13.73
N ASP A 125 9.75 -4.60 -12.89
CA ASP A 125 9.14 -5.93 -13.02
C ASP A 125 7.77 -5.83 -13.71
N ARG A 126 7.74 -6.03 -15.04
CA ARG A 126 6.51 -5.93 -15.85
C ARG A 126 5.48 -6.99 -15.46
N ASP A 127 5.91 -8.21 -15.18
CA ASP A 127 5.01 -9.32 -14.85
C ASP A 127 4.34 -9.08 -13.50
N LEU A 128 5.10 -8.61 -12.51
CA LEU A 128 4.55 -8.15 -11.23
C LEU A 128 3.51 -7.05 -11.44
N ARG A 129 3.82 -6.01 -12.23
CA ARG A 129 2.85 -4.92 -12.50
C ARG A 129 1.59 -5.42 -13.18
N ASN A 130 1.72 -6.34 -14.13
CA ASN A 130 0.59 -6.88 -14.89
C ASN A 130 -0.29 -7.81 -14.05
N ALA A 131 0.28 -8.45 -13.04
CA ALA A 131 -0.45 -9.34 -12.15
C ALA A 131 -1.23 -8.62 -11.04
N LEU A 132 -1.04 -7.31 -10.86
CA LEU A 132 -1.86 -6.53 -9.91
C LEU A 132 -3.31 -6.43 -10.42
N ASN A 133 -4.27 -6.69 -9.54
CA ASN A 133 -5.68 -6.41 -9.82
C ASN A 133 -6.00 -4.90 -9.63
N PRO A 134 -7.23 -4.42 -9.97
CA PRO A 134 -7.58 -3.01 -9.83
C PRO A 134 -7.38 -2.44 -8.41
N GLN A 135 -7.79 -3.19 -7.38
CA GLN A 135 -7.65 -2.78 -5.98
C GLN A 135 -6.19 -2.65 -5.56
N GLU A 136 -5.37 -3.64 -5.92
CA GLU A 136 -3.95 -3.67 -5.59
C GLU A 136 -3.18 -2.55 -6.28
N LEU A 137 -3.51 -2.25 -7.55
CA LEU A 137 -2.94 -1.13 -8.28
C LEU A 137 -3.32 0.20 -7.62
N ALA A 138 -4.60 0.42 -7.30
CA ALA A 138 -5.05 1.64 -6.65
C ALA A 138 -4.39 1.85 -5.28
N ASN A 139 -4.26 0.76 -4.50
CA ASN A 139 -3.55 0.80 -3.22
C ASN A 139 -2.07 1.14 -3.39
N ALA A 140 -1.41 0.55 -4.40
CA ALA A 140 -0.01 0.85 -4.70
C ALA A 140 0.18 2.32 -5.10
N LEU A 141 -0.64 2.86 -6.01
CA LEU A 141 -0.61 4.29 -6.38
C LEU A 141 -0.80 5.20 -5.17
N ASN A 142 -1.86 4.95 -4.38
CA ASN A 142 -2.15 5.74 -3.18
C ASN A 142 -0.98 5.69 -2.17
N ALA A 143 -0.36 4.53 -1.99
CA ALA A 143 0.81 4.39 -1.12
C ALA A 143 2.01 5.19 -1.65
N LEU A 144 2.35 5.03 -2.93
CA LEU A 144 3.49 5.73 -3.56
C LEU A 144 3.33 7.25 -3.49
N SER A 145 2.10 7.76 -3.55
CA SER A 145 1.80 9.20 -3.46
C SER A 145 2.19 9.85 -2.13
N LYS A 146 2.55 9.06 -1.11
CA LYS A 146 3.12 9.58 0.15
C LYS A 146 4.59 9.98 0.03
N TRP A 147 5.25 9.66 -1.08
CA TRP A 147 6.63 10.03 -1.39
C TRP A 147 6.75 10.62 -2.80
N PRO A 148 6.09 11.76 -3.08
CA PRO A 148 6.05 12.34 -4.42
C PRO A 148 7.43 12.74 -4.93
N ASP A 149 8.30 13.21 -4.05
CA ASP A 149 9.67 13.65 -4.37
C ASP A 149 10.68 12.50 -4.49
N THR A 150 10.23 11.25 -4.37
CA THR A 150 11.10 10.07 -4.52
C THR A 150 11.05 9.56 -5.96
N PRO A 151 12.16 9.61 -6.73
CA PRO A 151 12.17 9.20 -8.14
C PRO A 151 11.70 7.76 -8.37
N HIS A 152 12.04 6.82 -7.47
CA HIS A 152 11.56 5.44 -7.57
C HIS A 152 10.03 5.34 -7.46
N CYS A 153 9.40 6.18 -6.63
CA CYS A 153 7.96 6.22 -6.48
C CYS A 153 7.29 6.84 -7.70
N ALA A 154 7.86 7.93 -8.23
CA ALA A 154 7.40 8.55 -9.48
C ALA A 154 7.48 7.57 -10.66
N ASN A 155 8.60 6.84 -10.80
CA ASN A 155 8.77 5.84 -11.86
C ASN A 155 7.78 4.68 -11.74
N ALA A 156 7.55 4.18 -10.53
CA ALA A 156 6.55 3.14 -10.30
C ALA A 156 5.14 3.63 -10.59
N ALA A 157 4.79 4.85 -10.14
CA ALA A 157 3.49 5.45 -10.39
C ALA A 157 3.26 5.68 -11.88
N LYS A 158 4.25 6.21 -12.61
CA LYS A 158 4.22 6.33 -14.07
C LYS A 158 3.94 4.99 -14.75
N ALA A 159 4.65 3.93 -14.35
CA ALA A 159 4.47 2.60 -14.94
C ALA A 159 3.08 2.00 -14.65
N LEU A 160 2.52 2.25 -13.46
CA LEU A 160 1.16 1.83 -13.10
C LEU A 160 0.10 2.66 -13.83
N ALA A 161 0.29 3.97 -13.96
CA ALA A 161 -0.60 4.87 -14.71
C ALA A 161 -0.62 4.46 -16.19
N SER A 162 0.55 4.25 -16.80
CA SER A 162 0.67 3.75 -18.17
C SER A 162 -0.12 2.46 -18.39
N ARG A 163 -0.03 1.49 -17.46
CA ARG A 163 -0.85 0.27 -17.52
C ARG A 163 -2.34 0.60 -17.41
N LEU A 164 -2.73 1.44 -16.46
CA LEU A 164 -4.13 1.77 -16.21
C LEU A 164 -4.79 2.51 -17.39
N ALA A 165 -4.07 3.41 -18.06
CA ALA A 165 -4.54 4.08 -19.27
C ALA A 165 -4.75 3.10 -20.44
N ASN A 166 -3.92 2.06 -20.55
CA ASN A 166 -3.93 1.11 -21.67
C ASN A 166 -4.77 -0.14 -21.42
N ASP A 167 -5.30 -0.35 -20.21
CA ASP A 167 -6.09 -1.53 -19.83
C ASP A 167 -7.50 -1.12 -19.38
N ARG A 168 -8.45 -1.16 -20.33
CA ARG A 168 -9.86 -0.82 -20.06
C ARG A 168 -10.51 -1.73 -19.01
N ASN A 169 -10.11 -3.00 -18.91
CA ASN A 169 -10.67 -3.92 -17.92
C ASN A 169 -10.20 -3.52 -16.53
N LEU A 170 -8.92 -3.19 -16.39
CA LEU A 170 -8.36 -2.69 -15.14
C LEU A 170 -8.99 -1.36 -14.73
N LEU A 171 -9.15 -0.44 -15.68
CA LEU A 171 -9.76 0.88 -15.48
C LEU A 171 -11.22 0.75 -15.04
N ASN A 172 -12.02 -0.09 -15.71
CA ASN A 172 -13.42 -0.32 -15.38
C ASN A 172 -13.60 -1.14 -14.09
N GLY A 173 -12.61 -1.97 -13.74
CA GLY A 173 -12.60 -2.75 -12.50
C GLY A 173 -12.35 -1.92 -11.24
N LEU A 174 -11.96 -0.64 -11.37
CA LEU A 174 -11.86 0.26 -10.22
C LEU A 174 -13.25 0.59 -9.68
N THR A 175 -13.42 0.38 -8.38
CA THR A 175 -14.56 0.95 -7.62
C THR A 175 -14.48 2.48 -7.59
N PRO A 176 -15.59 3.19 -7.28
CA PRO A 176 -15.59 4.66 -7.16
C PRO A 176 -14.48 5.20 -6.24
N GLN A 177 -14.35 4.62 -5.05
CA GLN A 177 -13.32 4.98 -4.09
C GLN A 177 -11.90 4.74 -4.62
N GLN A 178 -11.66 3.60 -5.28
CA GLN A 178 -10.35 3.27 -5.84
C GLN A 178 -9.98 4.22 -6.99
N MET A 179 -10.94 4.61 -7.82
CA MET A 179 -10.74 5.61 -8.86
C MET A 179 -10.37 6.98 -8.26
N ALA A 180 -11.13 7.46 -7.27
CA ALA A 180 -10.83 8.73 -6.59
C ALA A 180 -9.43 8.71 -5.95
N ASN A 181 -9.05 7.60 -5.32
CA ASN A 181 -7.71 7.42 -4.75
C ASN A 181 -6.61 7.40 -5.83
N ALA A 182 -6.85 6.73 -6.97
CA ALA A 182 -5.90 6.70 -8.08
C ALA A 182 -5.69 8.10 -8.68
N LEU A 183 -6.77 8.85 -8.94
CA LEU A 183 -6.70 10.24 -9.41
C LEU A 183 -5.90 11.12 -8.45
N ASN A 184 -6.26 11.11 -7.15
CA ASN A 184 -5.56 11.89 -6.13
C ASN A 184 -4.09 11.48 -5.96
N ALA A 185 -3.75 10.21 -6.19
CA ALA A 185 -2.37 9.75 -6.19
C ALA A 185 -1.59 10.27 -7.40
N MET A 186 -2.15 10.14 -8.60
CA MET A 186 -1.51 10.60 -9.84
C MET A 186 -1.38 12.13 -9.89
N SER A 187 -2.26 12.87 -9.21
CA SER A 187 -2.19 14.33 -9.11
C SER A 187 -0.92 14.84 -8.39
N LYS A 188 -0.12 13.93 -7.82
CA LYS A 188 1.21 14.23 -7.27
C LYS A 188 2.31 14.32 -8.33
N TRP A 189 2.05 13.82 -9.54
CA TRP A 189 2.96 13.87 -10.68
C TRP A 189 2.23 14.38 -11.93
N PRO A 190 1.68 15.62 -11.88
CA PRO A 190 0.83 16.15 -12.94
C PRO A 190 1.55 16.28 -14.29
N ASP A 191 2.86 16.52 -14.26
CA ASP A 191 3.70 16.68 -15.45
C ASP A 191 4.06 15.34 -16.13
N THR A 192 3.57 14.21 -15.62
CA THR A 192 3.77 12.89 -16.23
C THR A 192 2.67 12.61 -17.25
N PRO A 193 3.00 12.45 -18.56
CA PRO A 193 2.00 12.21 -19.60
C PRO A 193 1.09 11.00 -19.30
N ASP A 194 1.66 9.88 -18.82
CA ASP A 194 0.87 8.70 -18.45
C ASP A 194 -0.17 8.98 -17.34
N CYS A 195 0.13 9.92 -16.43
CA CYS A 195 -0.83 10.34 -15.39
C CYS A 195 -1.96 11.19 -16.00
N ALA A 196 -1.64 12.10 -16.93
CA ALA A 196 -2.63 12.89 -17.66
C ALA A 196 -3.54 12.01 -18.53
N ASP A 197 -2.97 11.04 -19.26
CA ASP A 197 -3.72 10.10 -20.09
C ASP A 197 -4.68 9.24 -19.25
N THR A 198 -4.20 8.76 -18.10
CA THR A 198 -5.05 8.02 -17.17
C THR A 198 -6.14 8.90 -16.57
N ALA A 199 -5.81 10.15 -16.22
CA ALA A 199 -6.78 11.12 -15.71
C ALA A 199 -7.88 11.41 -16.74
N ASN A 200 -7.52 11.61 -18.00
CA ASN A 200 -8.45 11.78 -19.12
C ASN A 200 -9.39 10.57 -19.27
N ALA A 201 -8.84 9.35 -19.20
CA ALA A 201 -9.63 8.13 -19.31
C ALA A 201 -10.60 7.94 -18.12
N LEU A 202 -10.15 8.25 -16.90
CA LEU A 202 -10.99 8.20 -15.70
C LEU A 202 -12.04 9.32 -15.66
N ALA A 203 -11.70 10.54 -16.10
CA ALA A 203 -12.65 11.64 -16.27
C ALA A 203 -13.73 11.27 -17.29
N SER A 204 -13.33 10.72 -18.44
CA SER A 204 -14.25 10.22 -19.46
C SER A 204 -15.18 9.13 -18.91
N ARG A 205 -14.66 8.18 -18.11
CA ARG A 205 -15.49 7.18 -17.44
C ARG A 205 -16.46 7.84 -16.47
N LEU A 206 -16.00 8.77 -15.62
CA LEU A 206 -16.83 9.48 -14.67
C LEU A 206 -17.97 10.27 -15.35
N ALA A 207 -17.70 10.93 -16.48
CA ALA A 207 -18.70 11.67 -17.23
C ALA A 207 -19.79 10.75 -17.81
N ASN A 208 -19.39 9.57 -18.32
CA ASN A 208 -20.26 8.64 -19.04
C ASN A 208 -20.95 7.60 -18.14
N ASP A 209 -20.42 7.32 -16.96
CA ASP A 209 -20.93 6.31 -16.03
C ASP A 209 -21.76 6.98 -14.92
N ARG A 210 -23.09 6.93 -15.07
CA ARG A 210 -24.04 7.51 -14.09
C ARG A 210 -24.00 6.75 -12.76
N ASP A 211 -23.85 5.44 -12.79
CA ASP A 211 -23.86 4.61 -11.57
C ASP A 211 -22.60 4.87 -10.75
N LEU A 212 -21.45 5.01 -11.42
CA LEU A 212 -20.20 5.43 -10.80
C LEU A 212 -20.33 6.80 -10.12
N ARG A 213 -20.93 7.79 -10.80
CA ARG A 213 -21.18 9.12 -10.20
C ARG A 213 -22.07 9.06 -8.97
N ASN A 214 -23.12 8.24 -9.00
CA ASN A 214 -24.04 8.07 -7.88
C ASN A 214 -23.42 7.30 -6.71
N ALA A 215 -22.42 6.45 -6.99
CA ALA A 215 -21.75 5.64 -5.99
C ALA A 215 -20.57 6.35 -5.29
N LEU A 216 -20.06 7.45 -5.85
CA LEU A 216 -19.09 8.31 -5.18
C LEU A 216 -19.75 9.04 -4.01
N ASN A 217 -19.14 8.94 -2.83
CA ASN A 217 -19.53 9.83 -1.73
C ASN A 217 -18.99 11.26 -1.97
N PRO A 218 -19.48 12.28 -1.24
CA PRO A 218 -19.06 13.67 -1.45
C PRO A 218 -17.55 13.90 -1.34
N GLN A 219 -16.87 13.18 -0.44
CA GLN A 219 -15.42 13.32 -0.25
C GLN A 219 -14.63 12.71 -1.41
N GLU A 220 -15.07 11.56 -1.92
CA GLU A 220 -14.45 10.90 -3.07
C GLU A 220 -14.61 11.73 -4.34
N LEU A 221 -15.80 12.31 -4.55
CA LEU A 221 -16.04 13.22 -5.66
C LEU A 221 -15.17 14.48 -5.56
N ALA A 222 -15.11 15.11 -4.38
CA ALA A 222 -14.27 16.28 -4.16
C ALA A 222 -12.78 15.98 -4.42
N ASN A 223 -12.29 14.83 -3.95
CA ASN A 223 -10.92 14.39 -4.19
C ASN A 223 -10.65 14.16 -5.69
N ALA A 224 -11.57 13.52 -6.40
CA ALA A 224 -11.45 13.28 -7.83
C ALA A 224 -11.42 14.59 -8.62
N LEU A 225 -12.34 15.51 -8.36
CA LEU A 225 -12.39 16.82 -9.04
C LEU A 225 -11.16 17.68 -8.73
N ASN A 226 -10.73 17.73 -7.47
CA ASN A 226 -9.52 18.45 -7.07
C ASN A 226 -8.25 17.87 -7.72
N ALA A 227 -8.22 16.55 -7.93
CA ALA A 227 -7.15 15.91 -8.68
C ALA A 227 -7.18 16.29 -10.17
N LEU A 228 -8.37 16.27 -10.79
CA LEU A 228 -8.55 16.65 -12.21
C LEU A 228 -8.21 18.11 -12.48
N CYS A 229 -8.30 19.01 -11.50
CA CYS A 229 -7.79 20.39 -11.64
C CYS A 229 -6.29 20.48 -11.98
N LYS A 230 -5.52 19.39 -11.85
CA LYS A 230 -4.12 19.33 -12.30
C LYS A 230 -3.98 19.15 -13.82
N TRP A 231 -5.05 18.78 -14.51
CA TRP A 231 -5.11 18.58 -15.95
C TRP A 231 -6.35 19.30 -16.49
N PRO A 232 -6.32 20.64 -16.64
CA PRO A 232 -7.49 21.43 -17.00
C PRO A 232 -8.09 21.08 -18.38
N ASP A 233 -7.32 20.38 -19.22
CA ASP A 233 -7.74 19.91 -20.54
C ASP A 233 -8.49 18.56 -20.47
N THR A 234 -8.67 17.97 -19.27
CA THR A 234 -9.51 16.77 -19.10
C THR A 234 -11.00 17.12 -19.34
N PRO A 235 -11.76 16.24 -20.02
CA PRO A 235 -13.17 16.46 -20.37
C PRO A 235 -14.12 16.46 -19.16
#